data_AF-A0A672YSE7-F1
#
_entry.id   AF-A0A672YSE7-F1
#
_cell.length_a   1.000
_cell.length_b   1.000
_cell.length_c   1.000
_cell.angle_alpha   90.00
_cell.angle_beta   90.00
_cell.angle_gamma   90.00
#
_symmetry.space_group_name_H-M   'P 1'
#
loop_
_entity.id
_entity.type
_entity.pdbx_description
1 polymer ?
#
loop_
_entity_poly.entity_id
_entity_poly.type
_entity_poly.pdbx_seq_one_letter_code
_entity_poly.pdbx_strand_id
1 'polypeptide(L)'
;VELQSLLQQLLRSISDRISAAPSTECAEEILLHLEETDKNFHNYDFVKYLRQYVENSLGTVVEEETKNLSRGDGQHAIGSGHDTLIHAVTRKTRASDEYQQMMQTLKNTMTLVVESLIGKFEEDQMRKEEMHRDKQSSQSNSQYNDNCSDSDSSFNQVRPAF
;
A
#
# COMPACT_ATOMS: atom_id res chain seq x y z
N VAL A 1 -4.80 12.56 0.04
CA VAL A 1 -4.26 12.18 1.37
C VAL A 1 -4.99 10.97 1.94
N GLU A 2 -6.33 10.95 1.90
CA GLU A 2 -7.15 9.82 2.39
C GLU A 2 -6.84 8.48 1.72
N LEU A 3 -6.84 8.44 0.38
CA LEU A 3 -6.59 7.22 -0.38
C LEU A 3 -5.24 6.55 -0.11
N GLN A 4 -4.21 7.38 0.09
CA GLN A 4 -2.88 6.90 0.47
C GLN A 4 -2.89 6.23 1.85
N SER A 5 -3.60 6.81 2.82
CA SER A 5 -3.76 6.21 4.15
C SER A 5 -4.53 4.89 4.07
N LEU A 6 -5.62 4.84 3.30
CA LEU A 6 -6.41 3.62 3.13
C LEU A 6 -5.60 2.49 2.49
N LEU A 7 -4.85 2.79 1.43
CA LEU A 7 -3.98 1.80 0.79
C LEU A 7 -2.87 1.34 1.73
N GLN A 8 -2.25 2.26 2.48
CA GLN A 8 -1.23 1.91 3.46
C GLN A 8 -1.77 1.03 4.59
N GLN A 9 -3.00 1.27 5.05
CA GLN A 9 -3.67 0.42 6.03
C GLN A 9 -3.95 -0.98 5.48
N LEU A 10 -4.43 -1.08 4.23
CA LEU A 10 -4.60 -2.37 3.56
C LEU A 10 -3.27 -3.14 3.52
N LEU A 11 -2.21 -2.53 3.00
CA LEU A 11 -0.88 -3.15 2.88
C LEU A 11 -0.35 -3.63 4.24
N ARG A 12 -0.55 -2.85 5.31
CA ARG A 12 -0.19 -3.27 6.68
C ARG A 12 -1.01 -4.47 7.15
N SER A 13 -2.31 -4.49 6.88
CA SER A 13 -3.21 -5.55 7.32
C SER A 13 -2.94 -6.90 6.65
N ILE A 14 -2.42 -6.89 5.42
CA ILE A 14 -2.05 -8.11 4.68
C ILE A 14 -0.54 -8.38 4.69
N SER A 15 0.23 -7.57 5.43
CA SER A 15 1.70 -7.61 5.44
C SER A 15 2.25 -9.00 5.72
N ASP A 16 1.68 -9.69 6.71
CA ASP A 16 2.13 -11.03 7.09
C ASP A 16 1.97 -12.02 5.92
N ARG A 17 0.87 -11.92 5.17
CA ARG A 17 0.58 -12.79 4.02
C ARG A 17 1.53 -12.55 2.87
N ILE A 18 1.77 -11.29 2.52
CA ILE A 18 2.67 -10.93 1.42
C ILE A 18 4.13 -11.20 1.79
N SER A 19 4.52 -11.03 3.06
CA SER A 19 5.88 -11.30 3.54
C SER A 19 6.20 -12.79 3.64
N ALA A 20 5.19 -13.63 3.79
CA ALA A 20 5.32 -15.09 3.76
C ALA A 20 5.42 -15.65 2.33
N ALA A 21 5.23 -14.83 1.29
CA ALA A 21 5.32 -15.28 -0.09
C ALA A 21 6.76 -15.67 -0.46
N PRO A 22 6.99 -16.80 -1.15
CA PRO A 22 8.32 -17.26 -1.54
C PRO A 22 8.98 -16.41 -2.64
N SER A 23 8.21 -15.61 -3.38
CA SER A 23 8.69 -14.72 -4.44
C SER A 23 7.76 -13.52 -4.64
N THR A 24 8.23 -12.52 -5.38
CA THR A 24 7.43 -11.34 -5.75
C THR A 24 6.20 -11.71 -6.57
N GLU A 25 6.34 -12.62 -7.53
CA GLU A 25 5.23 -13.10 -8.37
C GLU A 25 4.16 -13.79 -7.53
N CYS A 26 4.57 -14.53 -6.49
CA CYS A 26 3.62 -15.14 -5.56
C CYS A 26 2.91 -14.10 -4.69
N ALA A 27 3.61 -13.03 -4.27
CA ALA A 27 2.98 -11.92 -3.56
C ALA A 27 1.97 -11.18 -4.44
N GLU A 28 2.26 -10.98 -5.73
CA GLU A 28 1.33 -10.41 -6.70
C GLU A 28 0.08 -11.28 -6.87
N GLU A 29 0.25 -12.59 -6.97
CA GLU A 29 -0.87 -13.53 -7.06
C GLU A 29 -1.77 -13.47 -5.82
N ILE A 30 -1.18 -13.34 -4.63
CA ILE A 30 -1.93 -13.13 -3.38
C ILE A 30 -2.75 -11.85 -3.45
N LEU A 31 -2.17 -10.76 -3.97
CA LEU A 31 -2.85 -9.47 -4.11
C LEU A 31 -4.01 -9.53 -5.10
N LEU A 32 -3.83 -10.22 -6.23
CA LEU A 32 -4.85 -10.38 -7.28
C LEU A 32 -6.08 -11.13 -6.78
N HIS A 33 -5.88 -12.13 -5.90
CA HIS A 33 -6.95 -13.00 -5.41
C HIS A 33 -7.40 -12.64 -3.99
N LEU A 34 -7.19 -11.40 -3.53
CA LEU A 34 -7.62 -10.99 -2.19
C LEU A 34 -9.13 -11.11 -2.00
N GLU A 35 -9.94 -10.81 -3.01
CA GLU A 35 -11.40 -10.94 -2.94
C GLU A 35 -11.84 -12.38 -2.66
N GLU A 36 -11.16 -13.35 -3.25
CA GLU A 36 -11.47 -14.77 -3.13
C GLU A 36 -10.87 -15.39 -1.86
N THR A 37 -9.68 -14.93 -1.46
CA THR A 37 -8.86 -15.57 -0.41
C THR A 37 -8.98 -14.91 0.95
N ASP A 38 -9.39 -13.64 1.02
CA ASP A 38 -9.50 -12.89 2.28
C ASP A 38 -10.95 -12.71 2.72
N LYS A 39 -11.32 -13.36 3.83
CA LYS A 39 -12.67 -13.26 4.40
C LYS A 39 -13.03 -11.84 4.85
N ASN A 40 -12.03 -10.99 5.12
CA ASN A 40 -12.22 -9.60 5.52
C ASN A 40 -12.14 -8.63 4.34
N PHE A 41 -12.01 -9.11 3.10
CA PHE A 41 -11.78 -8.26 1.94
C PHE A 41 -12.75 -7.06 1.86
N HIS A 42 -14.06 -7.32 2.01
CA HIS A 42 -15.08 -6.26 1.95
C HIS A 42 -15.12 -5.35 3.19
N ASN A 43 -14.43 -5.72 4.28
CA ASN A 43 -14.38 -4.94 5.52
C ASN A 43 -13.28 -3.88 5.50
N TYR A 44 -12.30 -3.97 4.60
CA TYR A 44 -11.27 -2.95 4.46
C TYR A 44 -11.86 -1.63 3.97
N ASP A 45 -11.51 -0.53 4.64
CA ASP A 45 -12.01 0.80 4.28
C ASP A 45 -11.54 1.23 2.89
N PHE A 46 -10.37 0.75 2.44
CA PHE A 46 -9.94 0.88 1.05
C PHE A 46 -10.93 0.25 0.06
N VAL A 47 -11.42 -0.96 0.34
CA VAL A 47 -12.37 -1.68 -0.53
C VAL A 47 -13.74 -1.01 -0.50
N LYS A 48 -14.19 -0.53 0.67
CA LYS A 48 -15.41 0.27 0.78
C LYS A 48 -15.31 1.56 -0.03
N TYR A 49 -14.17 2.25 0.06
CA TYR A 49 -13.88 3.44 -0.74
C TYR A 49 -13.96 3.14 -2.24
N LEU A 50 -13.34 2.06 -2.72
CA LEU A 50 -13.40 1.68 -4.13
C LEU A 50 -14.84 1.39 -4.59
N ARG A 51 -15.61 0.66 -3.77
CA ARG A 51 -17.02 0.39 -4.06
C ARG A 51 -17.83 1.68 -4.18
N GLN A 52 -17.67 2.58 -3.21
CA GLN A 52 -18.36 3.88 -3.21
C GLN A 52 -17.93 4.74 -4.42
N TYR A 53 -16.65 4.71 -4.78
CA TYR A 53 -16.14 5.44 -5.94
C TYR A 53 -16.77 4.94 -7.24
N VAL A 54 -16.88 3.62 -7.41
CA VAL A 54 -17.56 3.00 -8.57
C VAL A 54 -19.04 3.37 -8.58
N GLU A 55 -19.73 3.29 -7.45
CA GLU A 55 -21.14 3.64 -7.33
C GLU A 55 -21.40 5.11 -7.65
N ASN A 56 -20.59 6.02 -7.11
CA ASN A 56 -20.71 7.45 -7.37
C ASN A 56 -20.42 7.80 -8.84
N SER A 57 -19.54 7.04 -9.50
CA SER A 57 -19.14 7.31 -10.89
C SER A 57 -20.10 6.72 -11.91
N LEU A 58 -20.71 5.56 -11.61
CA LEU A 58 -21.49 4.79 -12.58
C LEU A 58 -22.96 4.60 -12.19
N GLY A 59 -23.37 4.98 -10.98
CA GLY A 59 -24.74 4.76 -10.50
C GLY A 59 -25.79 5.37 -11.42
N THR A 60 -25.55 6.59 -11.92
CA THR A 60 -26.43 7.27 -12.88
C THR A 60 -26.46 6.59 -14.25
N VAL A 61 -25.31 6.13 -14.75
CA VAL A 61 -25.19 5.41 -16.03
C VAL A 61 -25.96 4.08 -15.97
N VAL A 62 -25.83 3.36 -14.84
CA VAL A 62 -26.56 2.11 -14.61
C VAL A 62 -28.07 2.37 -14.54
N GLU A 63 -28.51 3.41 -13.83
CA GLU A 63 -29.93 3.79 -13.75
C GLU A 63 -30.49 4.17 -15.13
N GLU A 64 -29.75 4.97 -15.90
CA GLU A 64 -30.14 5.38 -17.25
C GLU A 64 -30.24 4.19 -18.20
N GLU A 65 -29.24 3.31 -18.24
CA GLU A 65 -29.28 2.12 -19.10
C GLU A 65 -30.38 1.15 -18.70
N THR A 66 -30.64 1.00 -17.39
CA THR A 66 -31.77 0.20 -16.89
C THR A 66 -33.10 0.76 -17.39
N LYS A 67 -33.26 2.09 -17.37
CA LYS A 67 -34.47 2.79 -17.85
C LYS A 67 -34.61 2.71 -19.37
N ASN A 68 -33.52 2.85 -20.12
CA ASN A 68 -33.51 2.79 -21.58
C ASN A 68 -33.92 1.40 -22.09
N LEU A 69 -33.41 0.33 -21.47
CA LEU A 69 -33.76 -1.04 -21.82
C LEU A 69 -35.18 -1.41 -21.40
N SER A 70 -35.67 -0.87 -20.28
CA SER A 70 -37.07 -1.07 -19.85
C SER A 70 -38.09 -0.35 -20.73
N ARG A 71 -37.67 0.66 -21.51
CA ARG A 71 -38.53 1.42 -22.43
C ARG A 71 -38.56 0.87 -23.85
N GLY A 72 -37.53 0.10 -24.25
CA GLY A 72 -37.36 -0.40 -25.62
C GLY A 72 -38.18 -1.65 -25.96
N ASP A 73 -38.60 -2.45 -24.96
CA ASP A 73 -39.32 -3.70 -25.20
C ASP A 73 -40.84 -3.53 -25.19
N GLY A 74 -41.36 -3.12 -26.35
CA GLY A 74 -42.79 -3.20 -26.66
C GLY A 74 -43.31 -4.62 -26.90
N GLN A 75 -42.50 -5.68 -26.76
CA GLN A 75 -42.95 -7.05 -26.98
C GLN A 75 -42.01 -8.12 -26.37
N HIS A 76 -42.60 -8.96 -25.52
CA HIS A 76 -42.25 -10.37 -25.28
C HIS A 76 -40.81 -10.72 -24.83
N ALA A 77 -40.65 -10.98 -23.54
CA ALA A 77 -39.91 -12.15 -23.05
C ALA A 77 -40.35 -12.53 -21.63
N ILE A 78 -41.46 -13.25 -21.54
CA ILE A 78 -41.88 -13.97 -20.34
C ILE A 78 -40.83 -15.04 -20.05
N GLY A 79 -40.06 -14.92 -18.96
CA GLY A 79 -39.43 -16.06 -18.30
C GLY A 79 -37.96 -15.96 -17.89
N SER A 80 -37.13 -15.07 -18.46
CA SER A 80 -35.69 -14.98 -18.12
C SER A 80 -35.12 -13.54 -18.00
N GLY A 81 -36.01 -12.55 -17.91
CA GLY A 81 -35.71 -11.15 -18.23
C GLY A 81 -34.72 -10.42 -17.31
N HIS A 82 -34.62 -10.78 -16.03
CA HIS A 82 -33.76 -10.03 -15.10
C HIS A 82 -32.28 -10.27 -15.32
N ASP A 83 -31.84 -11.52 -15.45
CA ASP A 83 -30.41 -11.81 -15.68
C ASP A 83 -29.94 -11.29 -17.04
N THR A 84 -30.79 -11.42 -18.07
CA THR A 84 -30.54 -10.86 -19.40
C THR A 84 -30.45 -9.33 -19.37
N LEU A 85 -31.33 -8.66 -18.60
CA LEU A 85 -31.30 -7.21 -18.41
C LEU A 85 -30.04 -6.76 -17.66
N ILE A 86 -29.70 -7.43 -16.54
CA ILE A 86 -28.48 -7.14 -15.76
C ILE A 86 -27.25 -7.26 -16.64
N HIS A 87 -27.16 -8.32 -17.45
CA HIS A 87 -26.05 -8.52 -18.35
C HIS A 87 -25.98 -7.45 -19.45
N ALA A 88 -27.12 -7.03 -20.00
CA ALA A 88 -27.20 -5.95 -21.00
C ALA A 88 -26.77 -4.60 -20.41
N VAL A 89 -27.29 -4.24 -19.22
CA VAL A 89 -26.91 -3.02 -18.49
C VAL A 89 -25.42 -3.04 -18.16
N THR A 90 -24.89 -4.16 -17.66
CA THR A 90 -23.46 -4.31 -17.33
C THR A 90 -22.59 -4.10 -18.57
N ARG A 91 -22.95 -4.72 -19.69
CA ARG A 91 -22.21 -4.58 -20.95
C ARG A 91 -22.18 -3.12 -21.43
N LYS A 92 -23.34 -2.46 -21.43
CA LYS A 92 -23.43 -1.07 -21.88
C LYS A 92 -22.71 -0.11 -20.95
N THR A 93 -22.86 -0.28 -19.64
CA THR A 93 -22.12 0.50 -18.64
C THR A 93 -20.62 0.36 -18.85
N ARG A 94 -20.09 -0.86 -19.08
CA ARG A 94 -18.65 -1.06 -19.36
C ARG A 94 -18.17 -0.41 -20.66
N ALA A 95 -19.08 -0.26 -21.64
CA ALA A 95 -18.79 0.38 -22.92
C ALA A 95 -18.95 1.91 -22.89
N SER A 96 -19.48 2.48 -21.79
CA SER A 96 -19.68 3.92 -21.63
C SER A 96 -18.36 4.67 -21.48
N ASP A 97 -18.34 5.93 -21.91
CA ASP A 97 -17.19 6.82 -21.75
C ASP A 97 -16.91 7.09 -20.26
N GLU A 98 -17.96 7.15 -19.44
CA GLU A 98 -17.90 7.31 -17.99
C GLU A 98 -17.11 6.18 -17.33
N TYR A 99 -17.35 4.92 -17.74
CA TYR A 99 -16.57 3.78 -17.24
C TYR A 99 -15.10 3.88 -17.62
N GLN A 100 -14.81 4.22 -18.89
CA GLN A 100 -13.43 4.35 -19.36
C GLN A 100 -12.69 5.48 -18.63
N GLN A 101 -13.34 6.64 -18.48
CA GLN A 101 -12.79 7.78 -17.75
C GLN A 101 -12.58 7.46 -16.27
N MET A 102 -13.56 6.81 -15.62
CA MET A 102 -13.46 6.39 -14.22
C MET A 102 -12.27 5.45 -14.04
N MET A 103 -12.15 4.42 -14.88
CA MET A 103 -11.08 3.42 -14.81
C MET A 103 -9.70 4.06 -15.01
N GLN A 104 -9.56 4.93 -16.03
CA GLN A 104 -8.30 5.62 -16.30
C GLN A 104 -7.91 6.55 -15.16
N THR A 105 -8.86 7.31 -14.62
CA THR A 105 -8.64 8.21 -13.48
C THR A 105 -8.21 7.44 -12.24
N LEU A 106 -8.90 6.33 -11.95
CA LEU A 106 -8.57 5.48 -10.81
C LEU A 106 -7.18 4.87 -10.96
N LYS A 107 -6.84 4.36 -12.14
CA LYS A 107 -5.50 3.81 -12.45
C LYS A 107 -4.41 4.85 -12.22
N ASN A 108 -4.55 6.04 -12.81
CA ASN A 108 -3.56 7.11 -12.68
C ASN A 108 -3.38 7.54 -11.21
N THR A 109 -4.49 7.67 -10.49
CA THR A 109 -4.46 8.06 -9.08
C THR A 109 -3.79 6.99 -8.23
N MET A 110 -4.10 5.70 -8.45
CA MET A 110 -3.45 4.59 -7.76
C MET A 110 -1.94 4.57 -8.02
N THR A 111 -1.51 4.75 -9.27
CA THR A 111 -0.09 4.80 -9.63
C THR A 111 0.63 5.90 -8.84
N LEU A 112 0.11 7.13 -8.83
CA LEU A 112 0.72 8.24 -8.09
C LEU A 112 0.78 7.99 -6.58
N VAL A 113 -0.25 7.35 -6.01
CA VAL A 113 -0.28 7.00 -4.59
C VAL A 113 0.78 5.95 -4.26
N VAL A 114 0.92 4.92 -5.09
CA VAL A 114 1.93 3.87 -4.90
C VAL A 114 3.34 4.44 -5.06
N GLU A 115 3.59 5.26 -6.09
CA GLU A 115 4.86 5.97 -6.26
C GLU A 115 5.20 6.84 -5.05
N SER A 116 4.23 7.57 -4.50
CA SER A 116 4.42 8.34 -3.26
C SER A 116 4.74 7.47 -2.05
N LEU A 117 4.13 6.28 -1.94
CA LEU A 117 4.41 5.34 -0.84
C LEU A 117 5.81 4.75 -0.95
N ILE A 118 6.26 4.42 -2.17
CA ILE A 118 7.63 3.96 -2.44
C ILE A 118 8.63 5.05 -2.07
N GLY A 119 8.44 6.28 -2.55
CA GLY A 119 9.34 7.39 -2.22
C GLY A 119 9.44 7.65 -0.72
N LYS A 120 8.32 7.63 0.01
CA LYS A 120 8.33 7.75 1.48
C LYS A 120 9.07 6.61 2.17
N PHE A 121 8.92 5.38 1.66
CA PHE A 121 9.63 4.22 2.20
C PHE A 121 11.15 4.34 2.00
N GLU A 122 11.58 4.75 0.81
CA GLU A 122 13.00 4.98 0.50
C GLU A 122 13.58 6.10 1.38
N GLU A 123 12.88 7.22 1.53
CA GLU A 123 13.26 8.31 2.44
C GLU A 123 13.37 7.87 3.90
N ASP A 124 12.44 7.04 4.37
CA ASP A 124 12.46 6.49 5.73
C ASP A 124 13.66 5.56 5.95
N GLN A 125 14.05 4.77 4.94
CA GLN A 125 15.20 3.88 5.02
C GLN A 125 16.52 4.66 5.04
N MET A 126 16.68 5.67 4.19
CA MET A 126 17.87 6.54 4.19
C MET A 126 18.07 7.24 5.54
N ARG A 127 17.00 7.78 6.13
CA ARG A 127 17.07 8.41 7.47
C ARG A 127 17.46 7.43 8.58
N LYS A 128 17.02 6.17 8.50
CA LYS A 128 17.43 5.14 9.47
C LYS A 128 18.91 4.80 9.31
N GLU A 129 19.39 4.66 8.08
CA GLU A 129 20.80 4.37 7.78
C GLU A 129 21.73 5.49 8.26
N GLU A 130 21.35 6.76 8.03
CA GLU A 130 22.10 7.93 8.51
C GLU A 130 22.20 7.94 10.04
N MET A 131 21.08 7.75 10.75
CA MET A 131 21.06 7.69 12.21
C MET A 131 21.89 6.50 12.75
N HIS A 132 21.96 5.38 12.04
CA HIS A 132 22.80 4.25 12.43
C HIS A 132 24.30 4.55 12.23
N ARG A 133 24.69 5.23 11.15
CA ARG A 133 26.08 5.71 10.94
C ARG A 133 26.51 6.70 12.02
N ASP A 134 25.63 7.63 12.41
CA ASP A 134 25.96 8.63 13.42
C ASP A 134 26.14 8.00 14.81
N LYS A 135 25.35 6.98 15.15
CA LYS A 135 25.51 6.22 16.40
C LYS A 135 26.80 5.41 16.44
N GLN A 136 27.17 4.75 15.34
CA GLN A 136 28.43 4.00 15.24
C GLN A 136 29.67 4.90 15.22
N SER A 137 29.61 6.05 14.54
CA SER A 137 30.71 7.03 14.54
C SER A 137 30.90 7.67 15.93
N SER A 138 29.81 7.96 16.65
CA SER A 138 29.87 8.52 18.00
C SER A 138 30.42 7.54 19.04
N GLN A 139 30.11 6.24 18.93
CA GLN A 139 30.69 5.21 19.81
C GLN A 139 32.17 4.94 19.53
N SER A 140 32.62 5.03 18.27
CA SER A 140 34.03 4.82 17.90
C SER A 140 34.91 6.05 18.18
N ASN A 141 34.36 7.28 18.10
CA ASN A 141 35.08 8.51 18.48
C ASN A 141 35.18 8.75 19.99
N SER A 142 34.46 7.98 20.81
CA SER A 142 34.56 8.03 22.28
C SER A 142 35.78 7.26 22.81
N GLN A 143 36.54 6.56 21.97
CA GLN A 143 37.62 5.67 22.38
C GLN A 143 39.03 6.19 22.06
N TYR A 144 39.16 7.48 21.73
CA TYR A 144 40.46 8.15 21.53
C TYR A 144 40.44 9.58 22.06
N ASN A 145 40.60 9.74 23.38
CA ASN A 145 41.44 10.76 24.02
C ASN A 145 41.22 10.74 25.53
N ASP A 146 41.84 9.78 26.21
CA ASP A 146 42.29 10.01 27.58
C ASP A 146 43.57 9.20 27.83
N ASN A 147 44.63 9.59 27.10
CA ASN A 147 45.97 9.10 27.38
C ASN A 147 46.72 10.19 28.17
N CYS A 148 46.20 10.52 29.35
CA CYS A 148 46.95 11.23 30.38
C CYS A 148 47.86 10.23 31.09
N SER A 149 48.94 9.82 30.42
CA SER A 149 50.04 9.10 31.03
C SER A 149 50.97 10.12 31.69
N ASP A 150 50.83 10.31 32.99
CA ASP A 150 51.89 10.90 33.83
C ASP A 150 52.36 9.82 34.81
N SER A 151 53.32 9.02 34.32
CA SER A 151 54.09 8.09 35.14
C SER A 151 55.19 8.87 35.84
N ASP A 152 54.91 9.40 37.02
CA ASP A 152 55.94 10.05 37.83
C ASP A 152 56.67 9.02 38.70
N SER A 153 57.97 8.93 38.45
CA SER A 153 58.87 7.91 38.98
C SER A 153 59.39 8.38 40.33
N SER A 154 59.18 7.61 41.41
CA SER A 154 59.86 7.86 42.68
C SER A 154 60.79 6.69 43.02
N PHE A 155 61.97 6.71 42.39
CA PHE A 155 63.13 5.94 42.82
C PHE A 155 64.00 6.85 43.67
N ASN A 156 63.92 6.71 44.99
CA ASN A 156 65.01 7.06 45.90
C ASN A 156 64.74 6.49 47.30
N GLN A 157 65.38 5.37 47.62
CA GLN A 157 66.10 5.21 48.89
C GLN A 157 67.02 3.98 48.84
N VAL A 158 68.23 4.25 48.36
CA VAL A 158 69.52 3.90 48.98
C VAL A 158 69.48 2.72 49.96
N ARG A 159 69.99 1.55 49.51
CA ARG A 159 70.65 0.59 50.42
C ARG A 159 72.06 1.10 50.75
N PRO A 160 72.60 0.77 51.93
CA PRO A 160 73.61 -0.31 51.90
C PRO A 160 73.54 -1.30 53.09
N ALA A 161 74.25 -2.41 52.88
CA ALA A 161 74.61 -3.51 53.79
C ALA A 161 75.17 -3.02 55.15
N PHE A 162 75.10 -3.78 56.26
CA PHE A 162 75.57 -5.15 56.51
C PHE A 162 74.69 -5.90 57.51
#